data_AF-A0A7Y5WRW2-F1
#
_entry.id   AF-A0A7Y5WRW2-F1
#
_cell.length_a   1.000
_cell.length_b   1.000
_cell.length_c   1.000
_cell.angle_alpha   90.00
_cell.angle_beta   90.00
_cell.angle_gamma   90.00
#
_symmetry.space_group_name_H-M   'P 1'
#
loop_
_entity.id
_entity.type
_entity.pdbx_description
1 polymer ?
#
loop_
_entity_poly.entity_id
_entity_poly.type
_entity_poly.pdbx_seq_one_letter_code
_entity_poly.pdbx_strand_id
1 'polypeptide(L)'
;MLRPLACRARTPLLLVGAALAVVGCRREERRFRESPPATTPSAVRVSALQPGTMADTSHMPNPYESSAYAQSEGQRLFGWYNCAGCHANGGGGMGPPLMDDEWIYGSSPENIYNTIIQGRPNGMPSFAGKIPSPQIWQLVTYVRSLSGLTPMSGRSARTEHMNFYQGAQSMQGAQTPKNSFRPPASEFP
;
A
#
# COMPACT_ATOMS: atom_id res chain seq x y z
N MET A 1 -15.03 19.37 -76.15
CA MET A 1 -15.02 18.54 -74.93
C MET A 1 -14.22 19.27 -73.85
N LEU A 2 -14.88 20.04 -72.97
CA LEU A 2 -14.24 20.72 -71.84
C LEU A 2 -14.72 20.04 -70.54
N ARG A 3 -13.80 19.56 -69.71
CA ARG A 3 -14.08 18.99 -68.37
C ARG A 3 -13.83 20.07 -67.30
N PRO A 4 -14.68 20.23 -66.28
CA PRO A 4 -14.48 21.21 -65.23
C PRO A 4 -13.48 20.71 -64.18
N LEU A 5 -12.63 21.62 -63.69
CA LEU A 5 -11.72 21.41 -62.56
C LEU A 5 -12.53 21.28 -61.25
N ALA A 6 -12.41 20.14 -60.58
CA ALA A 6 -12.87 19.99 -59.21
C ALA A 6 -11.79 20.51 -58.24
N CYS A 7 -12.11 21.62 -57.57
CA CYS A 7 -11.34 22.18 -56.46
C CYS A 7 -11.41 21.21 -55.27
N ARG A 8 -10.36 20.42 -55.06
CA ARG A 8 -10.28 19.42 -54.00
C ARG A 8 -10.03 20.15 -52.67
N ALA A 9 -11.10 20.34 -51.91
CA ALA A 9 -11.16 20.94 -50.59
C ALA A 9 -10.07 20.37 -49.64
N ARG A 10 -9.00 21.14 -49.42
CA ARG A 10 -7.98 20.92 -48.37
C ARG A 10 -8.41 21.45 -47.00
N THR A 11 -9.70 21.75 -46.83
CA THR A 11 -10.27 22.42 -45.67
C THR A 11 -10.57 21.57 -44.42
N PRO A 12 -10.62 20.21 -44.41
CA PRO A 12 -11.02 19.53 -43.17
C PRO A 12 -9.89 19.41 -42.13
N LEU A 13 -8.61 19.49 -42.52
CA LEU A 13 -7.50 19.24 -41.60
C LEU A 13 -7.15 20.45 -40.71
N LEU A 14 -7.29 21.67 -41.24
CA LEU A 14 -7.00 22.90 -40.49
C LEU A 14 -8.02 23.18 -39.38
N LEU A 15 -9.29 22.83 -39.60
CA LEU A 15 -10.35 23.02 -38.59
C LEU A 15 -10.20 22.06 -37.41
N VAL A 16 -9.76 20.82 -37.65
CA VAL A 16 -9.53 19.84 -36.57
C VAL A 16 -8.33 20.23 -35.71
N GLY A 17 -7.24 20.72 -36.31
CA GLY A 17 -6.06 21.20 -35.58
C GLY A 17 -6.36 22.40 -34.68
N ALA A 18 -7.17 23.35 -35.16
CA ALA A 18 -7.58 24.51 -34.37
C ALA A 18 -8.47 24.12 -33.18
N ALA A 19 -9.37 23.14 -33.34
CA ALA A 19 -10.24 22.68 -32.26
C ALA A 19 -9.46 22.01 -31.11
N LEU A 20 -8.41 21.23 -31.43
CA LEU A 20 -7.56 20.58 -30.42
C LEU A 20 -6.76 21.60 -29.58
N ALA A 21 -6.31 22.71 -30.18
CA ALA A 21 -5.60 23.77 -29.45
C ALA A 21 -6.49 24.53 -28.45
N VAL A 22 -7.79 24.67 -28.76
CA VAL A 22 -8.75 25.35 -27.87
C VAL A 22 -9.09 24.49 -26.64
N VAL A 23 -9.13 23.15 -26.78
CA VAL A 23 -9.38 22.23 -25.65
C VAL A 23 -8.17 22.17 -24.69
N GLY A 24 -6.94 22.32 -25.19
CA GLY A 24 -5.72 22.34 -24.36
C GLY A 24 -5.51 23.61 -23.53
N CYS A 25 -6.27 24.68 -23.79
CA CYS A 25 -6.17 25.96 -23.09
C CYS A 25 -7.14 26.12 -21.92
N ARG A 26 -7.75 25.03 -21.41
CA ARG A 26 -8.39 25.07 -20.08
C ARG A 26 -7.30 25.14 -19.01
N ARG A 27 -6.80 26.36 -18.85
CA ARG A 27 -5.89 26.83 -17.83
C ARG A 27 -6.49 26.50 -16.47
N GLU A 28 -5.89 25.52 -15.82
CA GLU A 28 -6.12 25.15 -14.43
C GLU A 28 -5.99 26.41 -13.56
N GLU A 29 -7.11 26.97 -13.10
CA GLU A 29 -7.08 28.01 -12.08
C GLU A 29 -6.62 27.37 -10.79
N ARG A 30 -5.32 27.50 -10.49
CA ARG A 30 -4.79 27.23 -9.15
C ARG A 30 -5.40 28.24 -8.19
N ARG A 31 -6.59 27.92 -7.65
CA ARG A 31 -7.17 28.67 -6.54
C ARG A 31 -6.21 28.56 -5.37
N PHE A 32 -5.57 29.68 -5.06
CA PHE A 32 -4.85 29.83 -3.81
C PHE A 32 -5.80 29.47 -2.67
N ARG A 33 -5.29 28.68 -1.73
CA ARG A 33 -6.00 28.27 -0.51
C ARG A 33 -6.49 29.52 0.20
N GLU A 34 -7.80 29.78 0.14
CA GLU A 34 -8.46 30.76 0.97
C GLU A 34 -8.14 30.42 2.43
N SER A 35 -7.61 31.38 3.18
CA SER A 35 -7.39 31.21 4.61
C SER A 35 -8.72 30.88 5.28
N PRO A 36 -8.82 29.83 6.12
CA PRO A 36 -10.06 29.53 6.81
C PRO A 36 -10.49 30.75 7.63
N PRO A 37 -11.80 31.08 7.70
CA PRO A 37 -12.28 32.13 8.57
C PRO A 37 -11.82 31.82 9.99
N ALA A 38 -11.31 32.83 10.68
CA ALA A 38 -10.89 32.73 12.06
C ALA A 38 -12.02 32.08 12.87
N THR A 39 -11.79 30.83 13.28
CA THR A 39 -12.71 30.12 14.16
C THR A 39 -12.71 30.87 15.47
N THR A 40 -13.88 31.34 15.86
CA THR A 40 -14.18 31.88 17.18
C THR A 40 -13.56 30.98 18.26
N PRO A 41 -13.04 31.54 19.37
CA PRO A 41 -12.47 30.73 20.44
C PRO A 41 -13.54 29.76 20.93
N SER A 42 -13.33 28.47 20.66
CA SER A 42 -14.11 27.39 21.26
C SER A 42 -14.07 27.58 22.76
N ALA A 43 -15.25 27.71 23.38
CA ALA A 43 -15.41 27.67 24.82
C ALA A 43 -14.56 26.52 25.37
N VAL A 44 -13.75 26.82 26.38
CA VAL A 44 -12.86 25.88 27.07
C VAL A 44 -13.67 24.64 27.43
N ARG A 45 -13.49 23.57 26.65
CA ARG A 45 -13.99 22.25 27.00
C ARG A 45 -13.04 21.74 28.08
N VAL A 46 -13.50 21.75 29.33
CA VAL A 46 -12.85 20.95 30.37
C VAL A 46 -13.11 19.49 30.03
N SER A 47 -12.09 18.81 29.50
CA SER A 47 -12.15 17.37 29.26
C SER A 47 -12.38 16.68 30.60
N ALA A 48 -13.40 15.83 30.69
CA ALA A 48 -13.53 14.90 31.79
C ALA A 48 -12.28 14.01 31.81
N LEU A 49 -11.67 13.82 32.98
CA LEU A 49 -10.58 12.85 33.14
C LEU A 49 -11.15 11.46 32.85
N GLN A 50 -10.97 10.98 31.63
CA GLN A 50 -11.24 9.61 31.27
C GLN A 50 -10.10 8.76 31.87
N PRO A 51 -10.40 7.70 32.65
CA PRO A 51 -9.41 6.68 32.97
C PRO A 51 -8.82 6.20 31.65
N GLY A 52 -7.51 6.40 31.47
CA GLY A 52 -6.85 6.10 30.21
C GLY A 52 -7.11 4.66 29.80
N THR A 53 -7.98 4.45 28.82
CA THR A 53 -7.86 3.28 27.97
C THR A 53 -6.43 3.33 27.46
N MET A 54 -5.63 2.30 27.71
CA MET A 54 -4.31 2.17 27.09
C MET A 54 -4.56 2.22 25.58
N ALA A 55 -4.48 3.41 24.99
CA ALA A 55 -4.41 3.54 23.55
C ALA A 55 -3.20 2.70 23.18
N ASP A 56 -3.43 1.69 22.38
CA ASP A 56 -2.38 0.84 21.85
C ASP A 56 -1.42 1.74 21.05
N THR A 57 -0.41 2.26 21.74
CA THR A 57 0.63 3.12 21.17
C THR A 57 1.63 2.31 20.36
N SER A 58 1.43 1.00 20.22
CA SER A 58 2.30 0.13 19.43
C SER A 58 1.98 0.15 17.94
N HIS A 59 0.87 0.77 17.52
CA HIS A 59 0.49 0.85 16.12
C HIS A 59 0.98 2.16 15.49
N MET A 60 2.17 2.16 14.90
CA MET A 60 2.58 3.15 13.91
C MET A 60 2.19 2.59 12.54
N PRO A 61 0.98 2.89 12.04
CA PRO A 61 0.50 2.30 10.80
C PRO A 61 1.41 2.69 9.64
N ASN A 62 1.69 1.74 8.76
CA ASN A 62 2.40 2.04 7.52
C ASN A 62 1.51 2.93 6.64
N PRO A 63 1.93 4.17 6.32
CA PRO A 63 1.10 5.08 5.51
C PRO A 63 0.89 4.59 4.08
N TYR A 64 1.60 3.55 3.65
CA TYR A 64 1.54 2.98 2.31
C TYR A 64 1.01 1.54 2.26
N GLU A 65 0.40 1.06 3.33
CA GLU A 65 -0.06 -0.33 3.44
C GLU A 65 -0.95 -0.75 2.26
N SER A 66 -1.95 0.06 1.88
CA SER A 66 -2.87 -0.26 0.79
C SER A 66 -2.46 0.30 -0.58
N SER A 67 -1.21 0.73 -0.76
CA SER A 67 -0.80 1.36 -2.02
C SER A 67 -0.15 0.36 -2.97
N ALA A 68 -0.82 0.08 -4.11
CA ALA A 68 -0.24 -0.71 -5.19
C ALA A 68 1.08 -0.13 -5.72
N TYR A 69 1.19 1.21 -5.74
CA TYR A 69 2.43 1.90 -6.10
C TYR A 69 3.55 1.61 -5.10
N ALA A 70 3.25 1.64 -3.80
CA ALA A 70 4.26 1.36 -2.79
C ALA A 70 4.70 -0.10 -2.78
N GLN A 71 3.81 -1.03 -3.11
CA GLN A 71 4.16 -2.43 -3.28
C GLN A 71 5.12 -2.63 -4.47
N SER A 72 4.83 -2.04 -5.63
CA SER A 72 5.70 -2.17 -6.80
C SER A 72 7.04 -1.47 -6.62
N GLU A 73 7.04 -0.30 -6.00
CA GLU A 73 8.26 0.42 -5.68
C GLU A 73 9.08 -0.32 -4.61
N GLY A 74 8.42 -0.87 -3.58
CA GLY A 74 9.04 -1.72 -2.58
C GLY A 74 9.72 -2.95 -3.20
N GLN A 75 9.09 -3.59 -4.19
CA GLN A 75 9.72 -4.69 -4.94
C GLN A 75 11.00 -4.25 -5.66
N ARG A 76 10.97 -3.09 -6.32
CA ARG A 76 12.14 -2.52 -6.99
C ARG A 76 13.26 -2.22 -6.00
N LEU A 77 12.93 -1.62 -4.86
CA LEU A 77 13.87 -1.28 -3.80
C LEU A 77 14.47 -2.53 -3.15
N PHE A 78 13.69 -3.61 -3.02
CA PHE A 78 14.14 -4.86 -2.43
C PHE A 78 15.27 -5.51 -3.24
N GLY A 79 15.20 -5.40 -4.58
CA GLY A 79 16.32 -5.76 -5.46
C GLY A 79 17.47 -4.74 -5.38
N TRP A 80 17.15 -3.45 -5.44
CA TRP A 80 18.15 -2.36 -5.45
C TRP A 80 19.08 -2.38 -4.22
N TYR A 81 18.52 -2.60 -3.04
CA TYR A 81 19.27 -2.66 -1.78
C TYR A 81 19.79 -4.06 -1.46
N ASN A 82 19.76 -4.98 -2.44
CA ASN A 82 20.27 -6.34 -2.33
C ASN A 82 19.62 -7.16 -1.20
N CYS A 83 18.37 -6.87 -0.84
CA CYS A 83 17.62 -7.68 0.13
C CYS A 83 17.45 -9.12 -0.38
N ALA A 84 17.27 -9.24 -1.71
CA ALA A 84 17.18 -10.53 -2.40
C ALA A 84 18.44 -11.37 -2.30
N GLY A 85 19.61 -10.77 -2.08
CA GLY A 85 20.87 -11.51 -1.92
C GLY A 85 20.86 -12.46 -0.72
N CYS A 86 20.12 -12.11 0.35
CA CYS A 86 20.02 -12.94 1.55
C CYS A 86 18.67 -13.65 1.67
N HIS A 87 17.58 -12.97 1.32
CA HIS A 87 16.21 -13.48 1.51
C HIS A 87 15.59 -14.06 0.23
N ALA A 88 16.38 -14.19 -0.86
CA ALA A 88 15.89 -14.48 -2.20
C ALA A 88 14.69 -13.58 -2.54
N ASN A 89 13.74 -14.03 -3.37
CA ASN A 89 12.51 -13.28 -3.63
C ASN A 89 11.46 -13.43 -2.50
N GLY A 90 11.90 -13.58 -1.24
CA GLY A 90 11.04 -13.83 -0.08
C GLY A 90 11.02 -15.29 0.39
N GLY A 91 11.55 -16.22 -0.41
CA GLY A 91 11.64 -17.65 -0.07
C GLY A 91 12.74 -18.00 0.94
N GLY A 92 13.55 -17.02 1.38
CA GLY A 92 14.64 -17.23 2.32
C GLY A 92 15.97 -17.60 1.65
N GLY A 93 16.89 -18.18 2.42
CA GLY A 93 18.22 -18.56 1.96
C GLY A 93 19.24 -18.36 3.07
N MET A 94 20.09 -17.35 2.95
CA MET A 94 20.98 -16.94 4.03
C MET A 94 20.19 -16.26 5.17
N GLY A 95 19.16 -15.49 4.82
CA GLY A 95 18.19 -14.94 5.75
C GLY A 95 16.93 -15.81 5.83
N PRO A 96 16.10 -15.63 6.87
CA PRO A 96 14.84 -16.37 7.00
C PRO A 96 13.88 -16.08 5.83
N PRO A 97 12.95 -17.01 5.53
CA PRO A 97 11.86 -16.75 4.61
C PRO A 97 10.98 -15.60 5.13
N LEU A 98 10.49 -14.78 4.21
CA LEU A 98 9.62 -13.62 4.48
C LEU A 98 8.19 -13.84 3.97
N MET A 99 7.97 -14.92 3.22
CA MET A 99 6.67 -15.34 2.69
C MET A 99 5.88 -16.21 3.68
N ASP A 100 6.55 -16.74 4.71
CA ASP A 100 5.96 -17.65 5.68
C ASP A 100 5.18 -16.92 6.78
N ASP A 101 4.37 -17.67 7.52
CA ASP A 101 3.59 -17.18 8.65
C ASP A 101 4.43 -17.04 9.94
N GLU A 102 5.66 -17.56 9.95
CA GLU A 102 6.55 -17.52 11.12
C GLU A 102 7.47 -16.28 11.11
N TRP A 103 7.24 -15.36 12.05
CA TRP A 103 7.99 -14.11 12.18
C TRP A 103 8.78 -14.04 13.49
N ILE A 104 10.11 -14.13 13.41
CA ILE A 104 11.03 -14.11 14.57
C ILE A 104 10.93 -12.80 15.36
N TYR A 105 10.74 -11.67 14.67
CA TYR A 105 10.68 -10.33 15.28
C TYR A 105 9.30 -9.68 15.19
N GLY A 106 8.28 -10.47 14.85
CA GLY A 106 6.91 -10.00 14.62
C GLY A 106 6.66 -9.46 13.21
N SER A 107 5.42 -9.62 12.74
CA SER A 107 5.01 -9.26 11.38
C SER A 107 4.47 -7.84 11.25
N SER A 108 4.25 -7.12 12.36
CA SER A 108 3.67 -5.77 12.33
C SER A 108 4.52 -4.81 11.49
N PRO A 109 3.91 -3.82 10.81
CA PRO A 109 4.67 -2.90 9.96
C PRO A 109 5.82 -2.20 10.69
N GLU A 110 5.62 -1.84 11.96
CA GLU A 110 6.58 -1.19 12.82
C GLU A 110 7.76 -2.13 13.14
N ASN A 111 7.47 -3.39 13.40
CA ASN A 111 8.49 -4.40 13.67
C ASN A 111 9.39 -4.63 12.46
N ILE A 112 8.80 -4.70 11.26
CA ILE A 112 9.55 -4.84 10.01
C ILE A 112 10.37 -3.57 9.74
N TYR A 113 9.77 -2.39 9.91
CA TYR A 113 10.49 -1.10 9.78
C TYR A 113 11.70 -1.04 10.71
N ASN A 114 11.50 -1.38 11.99
CA ASN A 114 12.57 -1.41 12.99
C ASN A 114 13.64 -2.46 12.68
N THR A 115 13.25 -3.60 12.12
CA THR A 115 14.18 -4.64 11.66
C THR A 115 15.09 -4.09 10.54
N ILE A 116 14.54 -3.34 9.59
CA ILE A 116 15.31 -2.77 8.48
C ILE A 116 16.23 -1.65 8.98
N ILE A 117 15.75 -0.70 9.79
CA ILE A 117 16.59 0.42 10.25
C ILE A 117 17.68 -0.05 11.20
N GLN A 118 17.38 -0.95 12.14
CA GLN A 118 18.32 -1.34 13.20
C GLN A 118 19.20 -2.52 12.77
N GLY A 119 18.78 -3.27 11.75
CA GLY A 119 19.37 -4.57 11.44
C GLY A 119 19.01 -5.61 12.51
N ARG A 120 19.59 -6.81 12.35
CA ARG A 120 19.44 -7.92 13.30
C ARG A 120 20.76 -8.68 13.46
N PRO A 121 20.99 -9.30 14.64
CA PRO A 121 22.15 -10.17 14.80
C PRO A 121 22.14 -11.30 13.76
N ASN A 122 23.31 -11.91 13.54
CA ASN A 122 23.50 -13.00 12.58
C ASN A 122 23.42 -12.60 11.09
N GLY A 123 23.80 -11.36 10.76
CA GLY A 123 24.16 -10.99 9.38
C GLY A 123 23.20 -10.06 8.64
N MET A 124 22.09 -9.61 9.25
CA MET A 124 21.24 -8.57 8.65
C MET A 124 21.79 -7.18 9.02
N PRO A 125 22.33 -6.39 8.06
CA PRO A 125 22.91 -5.10 8.35
C PRO A 125 21.84 -4.05 8.70
N SER A 126 22.26 -2.99 9.40
CA SER A 126 21.44 -1.79 9.61
C SER A 126 21.38 -0.94 8.33
N PHE A 127 20.18 -0.48 8.00
CA PHE A 127 19.93 0.45 6.87
C PHE A 127 19.60 1.87 7.32
N ALA A 128 19.73 2.19 8.61
CA ALA A 128 19.57 3.56 9.12
C ALA A 128 20.50 4.53 8.37
N GLY A 129 19.94 5.62 7.86
CA GLY A 129 20.67 6.64 7.09
C GLY A 129 21.11 6.21 5.68
N LYS A 130 20.93 4.93 5.29
CA LYS A 130 21.22 4.43 3.94
C LYS A 130 19.99 4.44 3.04
N ILE A 131 18.82 4.17 3.63
CA ILE A 131 17.54 4.17 2.95
C ILE A 131 16.66 5.28 3.55
N PRO A 132 16.09 6.19 2.75
CA PRO A 132 15.13 7.17 3.23
C PRO A 132 13.90 6.51 3.85
N SER A 133 13.38 7.04 4.97
CA SER A 133 12.23 6.48 5.68
C SER A 133 11.01 6.15 4.79
N PRO A 134 10.59 7.00 3.82
CA PRO A 134 9.49 6.66 2.92
C PRO A 134 9.73 5.40 2.09
N GLN A 135 10.97 5.17 1.67
CA GLN A 135 11.36 3.98 0.91
C GLN A 135 11.40 2.72 1.79
N ILE A 136 11.75 2.87 3.07
CA ILE A 136 11.66 1.76 4.04
C ILE A 136 10.20 1.36 4.23
N TRP A 137 9.27 2.31 4.32
CA TRP A 137 7.85 1.98 4.41
C TRP A 137 7.31 1.29 3.14
N GLN A 138 7.80 1.65 1.96
CA GLN A 138 7.50 0.93 0.72
C GLN A 138 8.05 -0.50 0.73
N LEU A 139 9.28 -0.69 1.23
CA LEU A 139 9.85 -2.02 1.47
C LEU A 139 8.98 -2.84 2.45
N VAL A 140 8.52 -2.23 3.54
CA VAL A 140 7.61 -2.89 4.50
C VAL A 140 6.32 -3.33 3.82
N THR A 141 5.71 -2.46 2.98
CA THR A 141 4.51 -2.82 2.20
C THR A 141 4.77 -4.04 1.32
N TYR A 142 5.90 -4.07 0.61
CA TYR A 142 6.25 -5.18 -0.27
C TYR A 142 6.51 -6.47 0.53
N VAL A 143 7.30 -6.41 1.59
CA VAL A 143 7.63 -7.58 2.43
C VAL A 143 6.37 -8.19 3.06
N ARG A 144 5.43 -7.37 3.53
CA ARG A 144 4.14 -7.86 4.03
C ARG A 144 3.26 -8.45 2.91
N SER A 145 3.41 -7.96 1.68
CA SER A 145 2.67 -8.52 0.55
C SER A 145 3.13 -9.92 0.15
N LEU A 146 4.39 -10.26 0.45
CA LEU A 146 4.96 -11.59 0.19
C LEU A 146 4.30 -12.69 1.04
N SER A 147 3.84 -12.33 2.24
CA SER A 147 3.09 -13.20 3.17
C SER A 147 1.57 -12.95 3.13
N GLY A 148 1.07 -12.16 2.18
CA GLY A 148 -0.37 -11.87 2.05
C GLY A 148 -0.96 -11.00 3.17
N LEU A 149 -0.12 -10.36 4.00
CA LEU A 149 -0.55 -9.52 5.13
C LEU A 149 -0.97 -8.10 4.73
N THR A 150 -0.79 -7.75 3.46
CA THR A 150 -1.17 -6.45 2.91
C THR A 150 -2.62 -6.48 2.42
N PRO A 151 -3.49 -5.54 2.85
CA PRO A 151 -4.85 -5.45 2.33
C PRO A 151 -4.82 -5.18 0.82
N MET A 152 -5.35 -6.11 0.01
CA MET A 152 -5.45 -5.95 -1.45
C MET A 152 -6.22 -4.67 -1.77
N SER A 153 -5.54 -3.66 -2.30
CA SER A 153 -6.17 -2.41 -2.75
C SER A 153 -7.06 -2.56 -3.99
N GLY A 154 -7.36 -3.80 -4.40
CA GLY A 154 -8.09 -4.12 -5.63
C GLY A 154 -9.48 -4.73 -5.42
N ARG A 155 -9.90 -5.02 -4.18
CA ARG A 155 -11.24 -5.58 -3.92
C ARG A 155 -11.93 -4.80 -2.79
N SER A 156 -12.85 -3.92 -3.21
CA SER A 156 -13.85 -3.21 -2.39
C SER A 156 -13.39 -1.99 -1.55
N ALA A 157 -13.01 -0.92 -2.24
CA ALA A 157 -13.55 0.42 -1.93
C ALA A 157 -14.22 1.05 -3.17
N ARG A 158 -14.58 0.24 -4.18
CA ARG A 158 -15.65 0.62 -5.10
C ARG A 158 -16.92 0.30 -4.35
N THR A 159 -17.46 1.31 -3.70
CA THR A 159 -18.64 1.22 -2.88
C THR A 159 -19.75 0.46 -3.59
N GLU A 160 -20.13 -0.68 -3.03
CA GLU A 160 -21.33 -1.42 -3.41
C GLU A 160 -22.57 -0.69 -2.86
N HIS A 161 -22.80 0.53 -3.36
CA HIS A 161 -24.15 1.04 -3.45
C HIS A 161 -24.63 0.69 -4.86
N MET A 162 -25.74 -0.06 -4.94
CA MET A 162 -26.37 -0.65 -6.13
C MET A 162 -25.97 -2.11 -6.38
N ASN A 163 -26.56 -3.07 -5.67
CA ASN A 163 -27.80 -3.72 -6.12
C ASN A 163 -28.20 -4.85 -5.17
N PHE A 164 -29.41 -4.77 -4.64
CA PHE A 164 -30.05 -5.82 -3.86
C PHE A 164 -30.41 -6.99 -4.80
N TYR A 165 -29.50 -7.94 -5.01
CA TYR A 165 -29.85 -9.30 -5.43
C TYR A 165 -28.85 -10.28 -4.80
N GLN A 166 -29.11 -10.59 -3.52
CA GLN A 166 -28.56 -11.75 -2.84
C GLN A 166 -29.09 -13.00 -3.54
N GLY A 167 -28.26 -13.68 -4.33
CA GLY A 167 -28.61 -14.96 -4.93
C GLY A 167 -27.39 -15.65 -5.55
N ALA A 168 -27.05 -16.81 -5.00
CA ALA A 168 -26.06 -17.79 -5.49
C ALA A 168 -24.60 -17.73 -4.99
N GLN A 169 -24.37 -17.43 -3.70
CA GLN A 169 -23.15 -17.89 -3.01
C GLN A 169 -23.47 -18.63 -1.70
N SER A 170 -24.52 -19.44 -1.73
CA SER A 170 -24.71 -20.58 -0.82
C SER A 170 -23.91 -21.76 -1.36
N MET A 171 -22.60 -21.79 -1.10
CA MET A 171 -21.76 -23.02 -1.09
C MET A 171 -20.47 -22.75 -0.29
N GLN A 172 -20.62 -22.33 0.96
CA GLN A 172 -19.55 -22.43 1.95
C GLN A 172 -19.48 -23.91 2.37
N GLY A 173 -18.62 -24.67 1.71
CA GLY A 173 -18.26 -26.01 2.15
C GLY A 173 -17.49 -25.91 3.47
N ALA A 174 -18.09 -26.43 4.53
CA ALA A 174 -17.52 -26.54 5.87
C ALA A 174 -16.10 -27.15 5.82
N GLN A 175 -15.11 -26.41 6.33
CA GLN A 175 -13.82 -26.97 6.72
C GLN A 175 -13.78 -26.95 8.25
N THR A 176 -14.02 -28.12 8.84
CA THR A 176 -13.88 -28.41 10.26
C THR A 176 -12.41 -28.25 10.69
N PRO A 177 -12.13 -27.63 11.86
CA PRO A 177 -10.77 -27.58 12.38
C PRO A 177 -10.32 -28.99 12.79
N LYS A 178 -9.26 -29.50 12.19
CA LYS A 178 -8.59 -30.72 12.66
C LYS A 178 -7.79 -30.38 13.90
N ASN A 179 -8.30 -30.80 15.06
CA ASN A 179 -7.56 -30.88 16.32
C ASN A 179 -6.23 -31.61 16.11
N SER A 180 -5.12 -30.87 16.15
CA SER A 180 -3.78 -31.45 16.27
C SER A 180 -3.46 -31.67 17.75
N PHE A 181 -3.51 -32.94 18.13
CA PHE A 181 -3.08 -33.54 19.39
C PHE A 181 -1.70 -33.02 19.84
N ARG A 182 -1.63 -32.51 21.08
CA ARG A 182 -0.40 -32.08 21.77
C ARG A 182 0.10 -33.23 22.67
N PRO A 183 1.27 -33.83 22.44
CA PRO A 183 1.86 -34.73 23.42
C PRO A 183 2.42 -33.93 24.61
N PRO A 184 2.35 -34.46 25.85
CA PRO A 184 2.83 -33.77 27.04
C PRO A 184 4.36 -33.65 27.07
N ALA A 185 4.83 -32.53 27.62
CA ALA A 185 6.23 -32.30 27.94
C ALA A 185 6.63 -33.10 29.18
N SER A 186 7.57 -34.04 29.03
CA SER A 186 8.38 -34.56 30.13
C SER A 186 9.70 -35.15 29.61
N GLU A 187 10.77 -34.91 30.38
CA GLU A 187 12.09 -35.55 30.39
C GLU A 187 13.19 -35.01 29.46
N PHE A 188 13.92 -34.05 30.04
CA PHE A 188 15.38 -33.90 29.91
C PHE A 188 16.10 -35.20 30.28
N PRO A 189 17.21 -35.49 29.59
CA PRO A 189 18.48 -35.73 30.30
C PRO A 189 19.51 -34.62 30.05
#